data_AF-A0A6J2KN44-F1
#
_entry.id   AF-A0A6J2KN44-F1
#
_cell.length_a   1.000
_cell.length_b   1.000
_cell.length_c   1.000
_cell.angle_alpha   90.00
_cell.angle_beta   90.00
_cell.angle_gamma   90.00
#
_symmetry.space_group_name_H-M   'P 1'
#
loop_
_entity.id
_entity.type
_entity.pdbx_description
1 polymer ?
#
loop_
_entity_poly.entity_id
_entity_poly.type
_entity_poly.pdbx_seq_one_letter_code
_entity_poly.pdbx_strand_id
1 'polypeptide(L)'
;MMIVFKKVVVILLFSIEFSCSSMIDLTQKWIPNAGWEVNCLWTLVENDELQSVRLYNNGQQFFIYRPEINGTSKSEYYRTRAWDVRCRETSEKGATGACVVSAELIKPPQDFNFTCEVSGERPTFRIETKSILVSASVPPSDAHISVATMDSESGRVTLNCTSSGLPSPTLIWTIGAQRVPPDFSSSAWNYTTKVYDAWSAVSYSWADAGLPATCTPETHRRGRTTPAAPAQYSGARGGAGERDLVALVLAVAALL
;
A
#
# COMPACT_ATOMS: atom_id res chain seq x y z
N MET A 1 -37.23 -34.73 -61.74
CA MET A 1 -36.41 -33.67 -61.12
C MET A 1 -36.24 -34.02 -59.65
N MET A 2 -35.12 -34.65 -59.27
CA MET A 2 -34.83 -35.07 -57.89
C MET A 2 -33.56 -34.35 -57.43
N ILE A 3 -33.71 -33.51 -56.41
CA ILE A 3 -32.64 -32.67 -55.85
C ILE A 3 -31.91 -33.47 -54.76
N VAL A 4 -30.62 -33.70 -54.96
CA VAL A 4 -29.74 -34.38 -53.99
C VAL A 4 -29.14 -33.34 -53.04
N PHE A 5 -29.52 -33.36 -51.77
CA PHE A 5 -28.92 -32.52 -50.73
C PHE A 5 -27.61 -33.14 -50.22
N LYS A 6 -26.46 -32.58 -50.62
CA LYS A 6 -25.17 -32.89 -50.01
C LYS A 6 -25.10 -32.26 -48.61
N LYS A 7 -24.99 -33.08 -47.57
CA LYS A 7 -24.70 -32.63 -46.21
C LYS A 7 -23.23 -32.20 -46.13
N VAL A 8 -22.98 -30.90 -46.01
CA VAL A 8 -21.66 -30.34 -45.71
C VAL A 8 -21.48 -30.38 -44.20
N VAL A 9 -20.56 -31.21 -43.72
CA VAL A 9 -20.14 -31.23 -42.32
C VAL A 9 -19.02 -30.22 -42.15
N VAL A 10 -19.29 -29.13 -41.44
CA VAL A 10 -18.29 -28.11 -41.09
C VAL A 10 -17.70 -28.51 -39.74
N ILE A 11 -16.42 -28.93 -39.75
CA ILE A 11 -15.67 -29.23 -38.54
C ILE A 11 -15.06 -27.92 -38.04
N LEU A 12 -15.58 -27.38 -36.94
CA LEU A 12 -15.01 -26.24 -36.23
C LEU A 12 -13.83 -26.74 -35.39
N LEU A 13 -12.62 -26.52 -35.89
CA LEU A 13 -11.39 -26.71 -35.12
C LEU A 13 -11.25 -25.55 -34.13
N PHE A 14 -11.50 -25.81 -32.85
CA PHE A 14 -11.13 -24.90 -31.77
C PHE A 14 -9.63 -25.02 -31.51
N SER A 15 -8.85 -24.08 -32.03
CA SER A 15 -7.44 -23.91 -31.68
C SER A 15 -7.37 -23.46 -30.22
N ILE A 16 -6.91 -24.33 -29.31
CA ILE A 16 -6.47 -23.90 -27.99
C ILE A 16 -5.09 -23.29 -28.19
N GLU A 17 -5.00 -21.96 -28.23
CA GLU A 17 -3.71 -21.28 -28.26
C GLU A 17 -3.01 -21.45 -26.91
N PHE A 18 -2.05 -22.38 -26.84
CA PHE A 18 -1.10 -22.43 -25.75
C PHE A 18 -0.10 -21.28 -25.94
N SER A 19 -0.37 -20.14 -25.31
CA SER A 19 0.56 -19.02 -25.26
C SER A 19 1.83 -19.43 -24.53
N CYS A 20 2.85 -19.80 -25.29
CA CYS A 20 4.18 -20.16 -24.79
C CYS A 20 5.00 -18.88 -24.60
N SER A 21 4.70 -18.10 -23.55
CA SER A 21 5.47 -16.91 -23.17
C SER A 21 5.98 -17.00 -21.74
N SER A 22 7.12 -16.36 -21.52
CA SER A 22 7.65 -16.12 -20.18
C SER A 22 6.70 -15.19 -19.42
N MET A 23 6.62 -15.36 -18.11
CA MET A 23 5.72 -14.60 -17.26
C MET A 23 6.51 -13.77 -16.26
N ILE A 24 6.15 -12.49 -16.14
CA ILE A 24 6.58 -11.61 -15.05
C ILE A 24 5.38 -11.37 -14.13
N ASP A 25 5.52 -11.78 -12.88
CA ASP A 25 4.63 -11.35 -11.80
C ASP A 25 5.29 -10.19 -11.06
N LEU A 26 4.60 -9.05 -11.03
CA LEU A 26 5.14 -7.80 -10.50
C LEU A 26 4.15 -7.26 -9.48
N THR A 27 4.53 -7.30 -8.21
CA THR A 27 3.67 -6.98 -7.07
C THR A 27 4.34 -5.96 -6.16
N GLN A 28 3.54 -5.28 -5.34
CA GLN A 28 4.02 -4.33 -4.34
C GLN A 28 3.23 -4.49 -3.05
N LYS A 29 3.90 -4.28 -1.91
CA LYS A 29 3.26 -4.25 -0.59
C LYS A 29 3.89 -3.17 0.28
N TRP A 30 3.07 -2.50 1.08
CA TRP A 30 3.54 -1.59 2.11
C TRP A 30 3.94 -2.38 3.35
N ILE A 31 5.16 -2.13 3.85
CA ILE A 31 5.68 -2.70 5.09
C ILE A 31 5.83 -1.54 6.09
N PRO A 32 5.08 -1.56 7.22
CA PRO A 32 5.22 -0.55 8.26
C PRO A 32 6.68 -0.40 8.72
N ASN A 33 7.15 0.83 8.89
CA ASN A 33 8.50 1.19 9.34
C ASN A 33 9.65 0.79 8.39
N ALA A 34 9.37 0.21 7.22
CA ALA A 34 10.37 -0.19 6.23
C ALA A 34 10.15 0.45 4.86
N GLY A 35 8.91 0.68 4.44
CA GLY A 35 8.58 1.28 3.14
C GLY A 35 7.88 0.31 2.20
N TRP A 36 8.11 0.46 0.90
CA TRP A 36 7.54 -0.42 -0.12
C TRP A 36 8.46 -1.60 -0.41
N GLU A 37 7.91 -2.80 -0.42
CA GLU A 37 8.57 -3.97 -1.00
C GLU A 37 7.94 -4.26 -2.36
N VAL A 38 8.75 -4.18 -3.41
CA VAL A 38 8.36 -4.47 -4.79
C VAL A 38 9.01 -5.78 -5.20
N ASN A 39 8.18 -6.75 -5.60
CA ASN A 39 8.64 -8.09 -5.99
C ASN A 39 8.44 -8.26 -7.49
N CYS A 40 9.54 -8.48 -8.22
CA CYS A 40 9.52 -9.00 -9.57
C CYS A 40 9.86 -10.49 -9.53
N LEU A 41 8.87 -11.34 -9.76
CA LEU A 41 9.05 -12.77 -9.95
C LEU A 41 9.04 -13.06 -11.44
N TRP A 42 9.90 -13.97 -11.88
CA TRP A 42 9.92 -14.42 -13.26
C TRP A 42 9.78 -15.92 -13.38
N THR A 43 9.21 -16.33 -14.51
CA THR A 43 9.17 -17.71 -14.96
C THR A 43 9.42 -17.72 -16.45
N LEU A 44 10.56 -18.29 -16.85
CA LEU A 44 10.92 -18.47 -18.24
C LEU A 44 10.13 -19.63 -18.85
N VAL A 45 10.10 -19.67 -20.18
CA VAL A 45 9.55 -20.80 -20.92
C VAL A 45 10.45 -22.03 -20.75
N GLU A 46 9.87 -23.23 -20.90
CA GLU A 46 10.62 -24.47 -20.84
C GLU A 46 11.87 -24.45 -21.75
N ASN A 47 13.00 -24.89 -21.21
CA ASN A 47 14.31 -24.95 -21.85
C ASN A 47 14.97 -23.60 -22.18
N ASP A 48 14.42 -22.48 -21.72
CA ASP A 48 15.12 -21.19 -21.75
C ASP A 48 15.97 -21.00 -20.49
N GLU A 49 17.02 -20.20 -20.59
CA GLU A 49 17.95 -19.89 -19.50
C GLU A 49 18.01 -18.39 -19.28
N LEU A 50 18.18 -17.97 -18.02
CA LEU A 50 18.19 -16.57 -17.68
C LEU A 50 19.48 -15.87 -18.15
N GLN A 51 19.34 -14.89 -19.03
CA GLN A 51 20.45 -14.03 -19.46
C GLN A 51 20.62 -12.83 -18.52
N SER A 52 19.54 -12.08 -18.28
CA SER A 52 19.57 -10.97 -17.33
C SER A 52 18.20 -10.54 -16.83
N VAL A 53 18.21 -9.90 -15.66
CA VAL A 53 17.09 -9.10 -15.14
C VAL A 53 17.56 -7.66 -15.01
N ARG A 54 16.83 -6.72 -15.60
CA ARG A 54 17.08 -5.27 -15.53
C ARG A 54 15.93 -4.59 -14.81
N LEU A 55 16.28 -3.71 -13.88
CA LEU A 55 15.32 -2.93 -13.12
C LEU A 55 15.45 -1.45 -13.48
N TYR A 56 14.31 -0.81 -13.70
CA TYR A 56 14.21 0.59 -14.07
C TYR A 56 13.33 1.33 -13.08
N ASN A 57 13.71 2.57 -12.79
CA ASN A 57 12.88 3.51 -12.06
C ASN A 57 12.64 4.72 -12.96
N ASN A 58 11.36 4.99 -13.26
CA ASN A 58 10.93 6.05 -14.17
C ASN A 58 11.62 5.97 -15.54
N GLY A 59 11.80 4.74 -16.05
CA GLY A 59 12.46 4.48 -17.33
C GLY A 59 13.99 4.50 -17.30
N GLN A 60 14.62 4.92 -16.20
CA GLN A 60 16.08 4.87 -16.06
C GLN A 60 16.52 3.54 -15.45
N GLN A 61 17.34 2.78 -16.17
CA GLN A 61 17.96 1.56 -15.63
C GLN A 61 18.87 1.92 -14.46
N PHE A 62 18.72 1.23 -13.34
CA PHE A 62 19.59 1.44 -12.17
C PHE A 62 20.26 0.15 -11.69
N PHE A 63 19.67 -1.02 -11.98
CA PHE A 63 20.19 -2.31 -11.55
C PHE A 63 20.14 -3.34 -12.70
N ILE A 64 21.14 -4.22 -12.72
CA ILE A 64 21.18 -5.38 -13.61
C ILE A 64 21.75 -6.58 -12.85
N TYR A 65 21.06 -7.72 -12.98
CA TYR A 65 21.50 -9.03 -12.51
C TYR A 65 21.76 -9.95 -13.71
N ARG A 66 22.93 -10.58 -13.73
CA ARG A 66 23.37 -11.53 -14.76
C ARG A 66 23.94 -12.78 -14.08
N PRO A 67 23.28 -13.94 -14.15
CA PRO A 67 23.78 -15.18 -13.57
C PRO A 67 25.23 -15.52 -13.92
N GLU A 68 25.62 -15.33 -15.19
CA GLU A 68 26.98 -15.59 -15.68
C GLU A 68 28.07 -14.81 -14.91
N ILE A 69 27.75 -13.58 -14.48
CA ILE A 69 28.71 -12.68 -13.81
C ILE A 69 28.52 -12.68 -12.30
N ASN A 70 27.28 -12.79 -11.84
CA ASN A 70 26.90 -12.60 -10.45
C ASN A 70 26.68 -13.91 -9.69
N GLY A 71 26.64 -15.05 -10.38
CA GLY A 71 26.20 -16.32 -9.81
C GLY A 71 24.69 -16.31 -9.53
N THR A 72 24.26 -17.14 -8.57
CA THR A 72 22.84 -17.38 -8.28
C THR A 72 22.13 -16.23 -7.55
N SER A 73 22.86 -15.18 -7.14
CA SER A 73 22.25 -13.99 -6.53
C SER A 73 23.11 -12.74 -6.64
N LYS A 74 22.48 -11.57 -6.60
CA LYS A 74 23.12 -10.26 -6.51
C LYS A 74 22.34 -9.37 -5.57
N SER A 75 23.04 -8.62 -4.71
CA SER A 75 22.44 -7.56 -3.90
C SER A 75 23.20 -6.25 -4.01
N GLU A 76 22.48 -5.13 -3.90
CA GLU A 76 23.05 -3.79 -3.99
C GLU A 76 22.20 -2.77 -3.22
N TYR A 77 22.85 -1.86 -2.49
CA TYR A 77 22.19 -0.81 -1.72
C TYR A 77 22.47 0.58 -2.29
N TYR A 78 21.41 1.29 -2.67
CA TYR A 78 21.45 2.62 -3.27
C TYR A 78 21.19 3.70 -2.22
N ARG A 79 22.27 4.23 -1.63
CA ARG A 79 22.21 5.24 -0.55
C ARG A 79 21.38 6.48 -0.88
N THR A 80 21.48 6.99 -2.12
CA THR A 80 20.79 8.22 -2.54
C THR A 80 19.27 8.09 -2.58
N ARG A 81 18.76 6.86 -2.66
CA ARG A 81 17.32 6.55 -2.70
C ARG A 81 16.86 5.72 -1.50
N ALA A 82 17.78 5.27 -0.64
CA ALA A 82 17.55 4.32 0.43
C ALA A 82 16.84 3.04 -0.07
N TRP A 83 17.36 2.46 -1.15
CA TRP A 83 16.82 1.23 -1.76
C TRP A 83 17.79 0.07 -1.57
N ASP A 84 17.26 -1.07 -1.13
CA ASP A 84 17.98 -2.34 -1.11
C ASP A 84 17.39 -3.27 -2.17
N VAL A 85 18.24 -3.78 -3.06
CA VAL A 85 17.84 -4.69 -4.13
C VAL A 85 18.46 -6.05 -3.89
N ARG A 86 17.67 -7.11 -3.99
CA ARG A 86 18.14 -8.50 -3.90
C ARG A 86 17.51 -9.32 -5.01
N CYS A 87 18.34 -9.81 -5.92
CA CYS A 87 17.93 -10.74 -6.98
C CYS A 87 18.53 -12.12 -6.71
N ARG A 88 17.75 -13.17 -6.94
CA ARG A 88 18.20 -14.56 -6.84
C ARG A 88 17.44 -15.50 -7.75
N GLU A 89 18.11 -16.54 -8.20
CA GLU A 89 17.49 -17.70 -8.84
C GLU A 89 16.82 -18.60 -7.78
N THR A 90 15.68 -19.20 -8.15
CA THR A 90 14.95 -20.14 -7.29
C THR A 90 14.86 -21.55 -7.88
N SER A 91 15.31 -21.74 -9.11
CA SER A 91 15.41 -23.04 -9.78
C SER A 91 16.76 -23.19 -10.47
N GLU A 92 17.05 -24.41 -10.93
CA GLU A 92 18.19 -24.66 -11.79
C GLU A 92 18.13 -23.79 -13.06
N LYS A 93 19.32 -23.35 -13.51
CA LYS A 93 19.52 -22.53 -14.73
C LYS A 93 18.73 -21.22 -14.76
N GLY A 94 18.27 -20.74 -13.60
CA GLY A 94 17.54 -19.49 -13.47
C GLY A 94 16.18 -19.42 -14.15
N ALA A 95 15.58 -20.56 -14.51
CA ALA A 95 14.25 -20.62 -15.14
C ALA A 95 13.18 -19.88 -14.30
N THR A 96 13.35 -19.86 -12.98
CA THR A 96 12.56 -19.04 -12.05
C THR A 96 13.48 -18.29 -11.10
N GLY A 97 12.99 -17.16 -10.61
CA GLY A 97 13.65 -16.39 -9.57
C GLY A 97 12.88 -15.15 -9.19
N ALA A 98 13.52 -14.33 -8.35
CA ALA A 98 12.93 -13.13 -7.79
C ALA A 98 13.94 -12.00 -7.65
N CYS A 99 13.51 -10.79 -7.97
CA CYS A 99 14.15 -9.54 -7.57
C CYS A 99 13.23 -8.82 -6.59
N VAL A 100 13.70 -8.63 -5.36
CA VAL A 100 13.01 -7.93 -4.29
C VAL A 100 13.66 -6.56 -4.10
N VAL A 101 12.87 -5.50 -4.19
CA VAL A 101 13.33 -4.13 -3.94
C VAL A 101 12.64 -3.59 -2.70
N SER A 102 13.41 -3.30 -1.67
CA SER A 102 12.96 -2.59 -0.46
C SER A 102 13.23 -1.10 -0.66
N ALA A 103 12.18 -0.33 -0.90
CA ALA A 103 12.22 1.10 -1.18
C ALA A 103 11.70 1.90 0.02
N GLU A 104 12.59 2.51 0.79
CA GLU A 104 12.20 3.47 1.83
C GLU A 104 11.62 4.75 1.20
N LEU A 105 10.67 5.37 1.91
CA LEU A 105 10.16 6.68 1.52
C LEU A 105 11.07 7.79 2.06
N ILE A 106 11.52 8.67 1.17
CA ILE A 106 12.28 9.88 1.51
C ILE A 106 11.33 11.08 1.41
N LYS A 107 11.36 11.98 2.40
CA LYS A 107 10.57 13.21 2.38
C LYS A 107 11.11 14.22 1.36
N PRO A 108 10.30 14.78 0.44
CA PRO A 108 8.88 14.48 0.20
C PRO A 108 8.71 13.21 -0.67
N PRO A 109 7.82 12.28 -0.27
CA PRO A 109 7.65 11.02 -0.99
C PRO A 109 6.91 11.24 -2.31
N GLN A 110 7.33 10.52 -3.35
CA GLN A 110 6.81 10.66 -4.71
C GLN A 110 6.50 9.29 -5.30
N ASP A 111 5.46 9.25 -6.13
CA ASP A 111 5.16 8.06 -6.94
C ASP A 111 6.32 7.79 -7.89
N PHE A 112 6.58 6.51 -8.16
CA PHE A 112 7.54 6.13 -9.18
C PHE A 112 7.05 4.94 -9.98
N ASN A 113 7.38 4.92 -11.26
CA ASN A 113 7.10 3.80 -12.14
C ASN A 113 8.27 2.81 -12.06
N PHE A 114 8.02 1.64 -11.50
CA PHE A 114 8.98 0.56 -11.40
C PHE A 114 8.79 -0.41 -12.57
N THR A 115 9.87 -0.73 -13.28
CA THR A 115 9.81 -1.67 -14.41
C THR A 115 10.83 -2.79 -14.21
N CYS A 116 10.37 -4.01 -14.47
CA CYS A 116 11.19 -5.21 -14.50
C CYS A 116 11.23 -5.74 -15.93
N GLU A 117 12.44 -5.91 -16.46
CA GLU A 117 12.70 -6.53 -17.76
C GLU A 117 13.49 -7.81 -17.54
N VAL A 118 13.00 -8.93 -18.09
CA VAL A 118 13.62 -10.25 -17.97
C VAL A 118 13.98 -10.72 -19.37
N SER A 119 15.24 -11.09 -19.56
CA SER A 119 15.77 -11.59 -20.83
C SER A 119 16.24 -13.03 -20.70
N GLY A 120 15.76 -13.89 -21.59
CA GLY A 120 16.29 -15.23 -21.84
C GLY A 120 17.58 -15.20 -22.66
N GLU A 121 18.24 -16.34 -22.78
CA GLU A 121 19.52 -16.53 -23.47
C GLU A 121 19.33 -17.00 -24.92
N ARG A 122 20.44 -17.20 -25.66
CA ARG A 122 20.39 -17.76 -27.02
C ARG A 122 19.67 -19.12 -27.01
N PRO A 123 18.98 -19.49 -28.10
CA PRO A 123 18.90 -18.78 -29.38
C PRO A 123 17.76 -17.75 -29.45
N THR A 124 16.82 -17.78 -28.49
CA THR A 124 15.56 -17.04 -28.66
C THR A 124 15.61 -15.61 -28.14
N PHE A 125 16.47 -15.30 -27.17
CA PHE A 125 16.61 -13.95 -26.58
C PHE A 125 15.27 -13.31 -26.25
N ARG A 126 14.34 -14.09 -25.68
CA ARG A 126 13.02 -13.60 -25.34
C ARG A 126 13.13 -12.53 -24.26
N ILE A 127 12.47 -11.41 -24.48
CA ILE A 127 12.45 -10.30 -23.54
C ILE A 127 11.00 -10.04 -23.16
N GLU A 128 10.73 -10.07 -21.85
CA GLU A 128 9.46 -9.64 -21.30
C GLU A 128 9.68 -8.43 -20.40
N THR A 129 8.70 -7.54 -20.36
CA THR A 129 8.78 -6.32 -19.56
C THR A 129 7.44 -6.03 -18.91
N LYS A 130 7.46 -5.73 -17.61
CA LYS A 130 6.28 -5.33 -16.85
C LYS A 130 6.58 -4.12 -16.00
N SER A 131 5.61 -3.21 -15.92
CA SER A 131 5.72 -1.98 -15.14
C SER A 131 4.57 -1.87 -14.14
N ILE A 132 4.85 -1.29 -12.97
CA ILE A 132 3.84 -0.91 -11.97
C ILE A 132 4.10 0.50 -11.47
N LEU A 133 3.03 1.23 -11.17
CA LEU A 133 3.12 2.48 -10.43
C LEU A 133 3.19 2.18 -8.93
N VAL A 134 4.31 2.51 -8.30
CA VAL A 134 4.47 2.43 -6.85
C VAL A 134 3.98 3.74 -6.23
N SER A 135 2.97 3.63 -5.37
CA SER A 135 2.28 4.79 -4.82
C SER A 135 2.97 5.30 -3.56
N ALA A 136 3.33 6.58 -3.53
CA ALA A 136 3.72 7.32 -2.33
C ALA A 136 2.50 7.71 -1.50
N SER A 137 1.59 6.76 -1.26
CA SER A 137 0.44 6.94 -0.38
C SER A 137 0.22 5.75 0.51
N VAL A 138 0.01 6.02 1.78
CA VAL A 138 -0.35 5.07 2.81
C VAL A 138 -1.67 5.53 3.40
N PRO A 139 -2.71 4.67 3.43
CA PRO A 139 -3.97 5.00 4.08
C PRO A 139 -3.74 5.49 5.52
N PRO A 140 -4.63 6.36 6.03
CA PRO A 140 -4.53 6.77 7.42
C PRO A 140 -4.67 5.57 8.35
N SER A 141 -4.00 5.62 9.49
CA SER A 141 -4.27 4.72 10.61
C SER A 141 -5.56 5.14 11.29
N ASP A 142 -6.17 4.19 12.00
CA ASP A 142 -7.34 4.46 12.81
C ASP A 142 -7.05 5.58 13.83
N ALA A 143 -8.09 6.36 14.13
CA ALA A 143 -7.97 7.43 15.11
C ALA A 143 -7.78 6.85 16.52
N HIS A 144 -7.04 7.58 17.34
CA HIS A 144 -6.94 7.31 18.77
C HIS A 144 -7.25 8.60 19.54
N ILE A 145 -8.27 8.58 20.40
CA ILE A 145 -8.61 9.70 21.27
C ILE A 145 -8.06 9.49 22.68
N SER A 146 -7.48 10.54 23.26
CA SER A 146 -7.09 10.60 24.67
C SER A 146 -7.53 11.90 25.33
N VAL A 147 -7.74 11.87 26.64
CA VAL A 147 -8.02 13.08 27.43
C VAL A 147 -6.71 13.78 27.75
N ALA A 148 -6.54 15.02 27.28
CA ALA A 148 -5.36 15.82 27.51
C ALA A 148 -5.43 16.56 28.85
N THR A 149 -6.54 17.26 29.08
CA THR A 149 -6.80 18.00 30.32
C THR A 149 -8.28 17.91 30.66
N MET A 150 -8.61 17.91 31.94
CA MET A 150 -9.98 17.92 32.45
C MET A 150 -10.08 18.95 33.56
N ASP A 151 -10.89 19.97 33.33
CA ASP A 151 -11.23 20.98 34.33
C ASP A 151 -12.60 20.64 34.92
N SER A 152 -12.59 20.20 36.17
CA SER A 152 -13.80 19.81 36.87
C SER A 152 -14.69 20.98 37.30
N GLU A 153 -14.13 22.18 37.41
CA GLU A 153 -14.87 23.37 37.84
C GLU A 153 -15.64 23.98 36.66
N SER A 154 -14.98 24.11 35.51
CA SER A 154 -15.62 24.59 34.27
C SER A 154 -16.37 23.51 33.49
N GLY A 155 -16.12 22.23 33.82
CA GLY A 155 -16.66 21.09 33.10
C GLY A 155 -16.15 20.99 31.67
N ARG A 156 -14.95 21.49 31.39
CA ARG A 156 -14.30 21.44 30.07
C ARG A 156 -13.26 20.32 30.04
N VAL A 157 -13.31 19.53 28.97
CA VAL A 157 -12.38 18.45 28.69
C VAL A 157 -11.70 18.74 27.36
N THR A 158 -10.38 18.72 27.34
CA THR A 158 -9.62 18.82 26.09
C THR A 158 -9.31 17.41 25.62
N LEU A 159 -9.80 17.05 24.44
CA LEU A 159 -9.56 15.76 23.80
C LEU A 159 -8.46 15.90 22.76
N ASN A 160 -7.49 15.00 22.79
CA ASN A 160 -6.49 14.85 21.74
C ASN A 160 -6.88 13.68 20.85
N CYS A 161 -6.70 13.83 19.54
CA CYS A 161 -6.79 12.76 18.57
C CYS A 161 -5.47 12.63 17.82
N THR A 162 -5.03 11.39 17.59
CA THR A 162 -3.85 11.08 16.80
C THR A 162 -4.19 10.10 15.67
N SER A 163 -3.51 10.25 14.53
CA SER A 163 -3.52 9.31 13.41
C SER A 163 -2.24 9.49 12.61
N SER A 164 -1.83 8.47 11.87
CA SER A 164 -0.65 8.51 11.00
C SER A 164 -1.04 8.19 9.56
N GLY A 165 -0.30 8.68 8.57
CA GLY A 165 -0.60 8.36 7.18
C GLY A 165 0.26 9.11 6.18
N LEU A 166 0.06 8.81 4.90
CA LEU A 166 0.72 9.52 3.82
C LEU A 166 -0.22 9.72 2.61
N PRO A 167 -0.58 10.95 2.20
CA PRO A 167 -0.20 12.25 2.78
C PRO A 167 -0.66 12.41 4.24
N SER A 168 -0.23 13.48 4.90
CA SER A 168 -0.65 13.74 6.28
C SER A 168 -2.18 13.72 6.41
N PRO A 169 -2.74 12.92 7.33
CA PRO A 169 -4.17 12.85 7.51
C PRO A 169 -4.72 14.13 8.12
N THR A 170 -5.87 14.56 7.62
CA THR A 170 -6.67 15.62 8.21
C THR A 170 -7.60 15.00 9.25
N LEU A 171 -7.56 15.52 10.47
CA LEU A 171 -8.38 15.03 11.58
C LEU A 171 -9.68 15.82 11.67
N ILE A 172 -10.81 15.16 11.41
CA ILE A 172 -12.14 15.76 11.42
C ILE A 172 -12.83 15.48 12.75
N TRP A 173 -13.24 16.54 13.43
CA TRP A 173 -14.01 16.44 14.67
C TRP A 173 -15.49 16.65 14.44
N THR A 174 -16.30 15.81 15.08
CA THR A 174 -17.75 15.94 15.16
C THR A 174 -18.20 15.74 16.60
N ILE A 175 -19.11 16.58 17.10
CA ILE A 175 -19.75 16.42 18.40
C ILE A 175 -21.23 16.13 18.12
N GLY A 176 -21.69 14.93 18.43
CA GLY A 176 -22.98 14.44 17.96
C GLY A 176 -23.01 14.38 16.43
N ALA A 177 -23.87 15.19 15.80
CA ALA A 177 -23.95 15.30 14.34
C ALA A 177 -23.24 16.54 13.76
N GLN A 178 -22.72 17.42 14.62
CA GLN A 178 -22.18 18.70 14.18
C GLN A 178 -20.67 18.63 14.01
N ARG A 179 -20.17 19.00 12.83
CA ARG A 179 -18.74 19.19 12.59
C ARG A 179 -18.25 20.43 13.32
N VAL A 180 -17.17 20.28 14.08
CA VAL A 180 -16.54 21.37 14.83
C VAL A 180 -15.11 21.60 14.36
N PRO A 181 -14.64 22.85 14.32
CA PRO A 181 -13.23 23.10 14.07
C PRO A 181 -12.40 22.61 15.26
N PRO A 182 -11.21 22.05 15.03
CA PRO A 182 -10.29 21.76 16.11
C PRO A 182 -9.77 23.06 16.72
N ASP A 183 -9.48 23.03 18.03
CA ASP A 183 -8.77 24.12 18.70
C ASP A 183 -7.32 24.20 18.20
N PHE A 184 -6.76 23.05 17.87
CA PHE A 184 -5.42 22.91 17.34
C PHE A 184 -5.31 21.70 16.42
N SER A 185 -4.51 21.80 15.35
CA SER A 185 -4.18 20.68 14.47
C SER A 185 -2.76 20.85 13.95
N SER A 186 -1.97 19.79 13.99
CA SER A 186 -0.61 19.78 13.46
C SER A 186 -0.21 18.40 12.96
N SER A 187 0.88 18.34 12.22
CA SER A 187 1.50 17.09 11.79
C SER A 187 3.01 17.21 11.66
N ALA A 188 3.70 16.09 11.80
CA ALA A 188 5.13 16.00 11.59
C ALA A 188 5.49 14.73 10.83
N TRP A 189 6.55 14.81 10.03
CA TRP A 189 7.12 13.63 9.39
C TRP A 189 7.89 12.79 10.40
N ASN A 190 7.58 11.52 10.48
CA ASN A 190 8.27 10.58 11.34
C ASN A 190 9.31 9.80 10.53
N TYR A 191 10.59 10.01 10.84
CA TYR A 191 11.71 9.39 10.11
C TYR A 191 11.84 7.88 10.34
N THR A 192 11.22 7.35 11.40
CA THR A 192 11.22 5.93 11.73
C THR A 192 10.11 5.21 10.98
N THR A 193 8.88 5.73 11.06
CA THR A 193 7.70 5.08 10.44
C THR A 193 7.54 5.44 8.95
N LYS A 194 8.25 6.47 8.48
CA LYS A 194 8.21 7.00 7.09
C LYS A 194 6.82 7.46 6.64
N VAL A 195 6.02 7.95 7.59
CA VAL A 195 4.71 8.57 7.37
C VAL A 195 4.60 9.85 8.18
N TYR A 196 3.54 10.61 7.99
CA TYR A 196 3.23 11.74 8.85
C TYR A 196 2.43 11.27 10.05
N ASP A 197 2.82 11.72 11.24
CA ASP A 197 1.98 11.66 12.43
C ASP A 197 1.20 12.97 12.50
N ALA A 198 -0.13 12.89 12.55
CA ALA A 198 -1.03 14.01 12.72
C ALA A 198 -1.68 13.96 14.11
N TRP A 199 -1.86 15.13 14.71
CA TRP A 199 -2.57 15.27 15.96
C TRP A 199 -3.41 16.52 16.00
N SER A 200 -4.50 16.46 16.73
CA SER A 200 -5.45 17.56 16.86
C SER A 200 -6.10 17.55 18.22
N ALA A 201 -6.44 18.74 18.73
CA ALA A 201 -7.14 18.91 19.99
C ALA A 201 -8.49 19.60 19.78
N VAL A 202 -9.49 19.22 20.58
CA VAL A 202 -10.80 19.89 20.64
C VAL A 202 -11.28 20.02 22.09
N SER A 203 -11.88 21.16 22.40
CA SER A 203 -12.60 21.41 23.65
C SER A 203 -13.97 20.75 23.60
N TYR A 204 -14.26 19.91 24.58
CA TYR A 204 -15.53 19.23 24.79
C TYR A 204 -16.11 19.65 26.14
N SER A 205 -17.36 20.09 26.18
CA SER A 205 -18.01 20.51 27.43
C SER A 205 -18.87 19.39 28.02
N TRP A 206 -19.00 19.35 29.35
CA TRP A 206 -20.02 18.52 30.01
C TRP A 206 -21.45 18.92 29.68
N ALA A 207 -21.68 20.13 29.16
CA ALA A 207 -22.97 20.47 28.56
C ALA A 207 -23.29 19.55 27.35
N ASP A 208 -22.24 19.08 26.67
CA ASP A 208 -22.31 18.18 25.53
C ASP A 208 -22.13 16.70 25.92
N ALA A 209 -22.11 16.38 27.23
CA ALA A 209 -21.87 15.02 27.77
C ALA A 209 -22.78 13.92 27.17
N GLY A 210 -23.95 14.30 26.64
CA GLY A 210 -24.87 13.39 25.95
C GLY A 210 -24.57 13.14 24.47
N LEU A 211 -23.59 13.84 23.90
CA LEU A 211 -23.20 13.75 22.50
C LEU A 211 -21.77 13.17 22.38
N PRO A 212 -21.54 12.14 21.56
CA PRO A 212 -20.21 11.59 21.37
C PRO A 212 -19.34 12.57 20.58
N ALA A 213 -18.13 12.84 21.08
CA ALA A 213 -17.07 13.48 20.32
C ALA A 213 -16.37 12.42 19.46
N THR A 214 -16.47 12.54 18.14
CA THR A 214 -15.88 11.60 17.18
C THR A 214 -14.77 12.29 16.40
N CYS A 215 -13.60 11.64 16.36
CA CYS A 215 -12.48 12.03 15.50
C CYS A 215 -12.37 11.04 14.33
N THR A 216 -12.39 11.55 13.10
CA THR A 216 -12.25 10.76 11.87
C THR A 216 -11.02 11.22 11.08
N PRO A 217 -10.01 10.36 10.86
CA PRO A 217 -8.89 10.69 10.01
C PRO A 217 -9.22 10.50 8.53
N GLU A 218 -8.85 11.47 7.71
CA GLU A 218 -9.06 11.43 6.27
C GLU A 218 -7.79 11.86 5.52
N THR A 219 -7.39 11.12 4.49
CA THR A 219 -6.37 11.58 3.55
C THR A 219 -7.01 11.92 2.22
N HIS A 220 -6.56 13.02 1.61
CA HIS A 220 -7.05 13.47 0.30
C HIS A 220 -5.95 13.34 -0.76
N ARG A 221 -6.22 12.60 -1.83
CA ARG A 221 -5.26 12.35 -2.91
C ARG A 221 -5.94 12.25 -4.26
N ARG A 222 -5.49 13.05 -5.23
CA ARG A 222 -6.01 13.07 -6.62
C ARG A 222 -7.56 13.12 -6.68
N GLY A 223 -8.17 13.93 -5.82
CA GLY A 223 -9.64 14.06 -5.75
C GLY A 223 -10.37 12.93 -5.00
N ARG A 224 -9.66 11.89 -4.55
CA ARG A 224 -10.23 10.80 -3.75
C ARG A 224 -9.92 11.01 -2.27
N THR A 225 -10.94 10.88 -1.44
CA THR A 225 -10.82 10.87 0.02
C THR A 225 -10.84 9.44 0.54
N THR A 226 -9.90 9.09 1.40
CA THR A 226 -9.81 7.79 2.05
C THR A 226 -9.89 7.99 3.57
N PRO A 227 -11.07 7.72 4.18
CA PRO A 227 -11.22 7.76 5.63
C PRO A 227 -10.63 6.49 6.28
N ALA A 228 -10.22 6.60 7.54
CA ALA A 228 -9.89 5.47 8.43
C ALA A 228 -10.93 5.34 9.54
N ALA A 229 -10.81 4.30 10.38
CA ALA A 229 -11.79 4.08 11.43
C ALA A 229 -11.77 5.26 12.43
N PRO A 230 -12.95 5.81 12.77
CA PRO A 230 -13.04 6.89 13.72
C PRO A 230 -12.89 6.40 15.16
N ALA A 231 -12.47 7.29 16.05
CA ALA A 231 -12.51 7.08 17.49
C ALA A 231 -13.58 7.97 18.10
N GLN A 232 -14.19 7.50 19.20
CA GLN A 232 -15.25 8.22 19.90
C GLN A 232 -14.93 8.39 21.38
N TYR A 233 -15.36 9.51 21.94
CA TYR A 233 -15.35 9.80 23.36
C TYR A 233 -16.73 10.31 23.78
N SER A 234 -17.31 9.68 24.80
CA SER A 234 -18.54 10.14 25.45
C SER A 234 -18.24 10.38 26.93
N GLY A 235 -18.29 11.64 27.35
CA GLY A 235 -18.12 11.99 28.76
C GLY A 235 -19.38 11.62 29.54
N ALA A 236 -19.50 10.38 30.02
CA ALA A 236 -20.61 10.01 30.89
C ALA A 236 -20.58 10.82 32.20
N ARG A 237 -21.71 11.44 32.55
CA ARG A 237 -21.91 12.14 33.82
C ARG A 237 -21.87 11.11 34.97
N GLY A 238 -20.77 11.08 35.71
CA GLY A 238 -20.69 10.71 37.14
C GLY A 238 -21.16 9.31 37.56
N GLY A 239 -20.18 8.44 37.82
CA GLY A 239 -20.30 7.30 38.72
C GLY A 239 -18.91 6.72 38.93
N ALA A 240 -18.44 6.65 40.17
CA ALA A 240 -17.18 5.99 40.48
C ALA A 240 -17.22 4.53 39.95
N GLY A 241 -16.27 4.15 39.10
CA GLY A 241 -16.08 2.78 38.63
C GLY A 241 -16.06 2.63 37.11
N GLU A 242 -15.14 1.79 36.63
CA GLU A 242 -14.95 1.31 35.26
C GLU A 242 -14.39 2.26 34.19
N ARG A 243 -13.16 1.96 33.78
CA ARG A 243 -12.46 2.48 32.61
C ARG A 243 -12.92 1.71 31.36
N ASP A 244 -14.02 2.11 30.73
CA ASP A 244 -14.41 1.52 29.45
C ASP A 244 -14.00 2.41 28.27
N LEU A 245 -12.80 2.12 27.73
CA LEU A 245 -12.45 2.41 26.35
C LEU A 245 -13.13 1.36 25.47
N VAL A 246 -14.30 1.67 24.92
CA VAL A 246 -14.93 0.80 23.92
C VAL A 246 -14.36 1.13 22.54
N ALA A 247 -13.42 0.30 22.09
CA ALA A 247 -13.01 0.26 20.69
C ALA A 247 -14.10 -0.47 19.88
N LEU A 248 -14.93 0.27 19.15
CA LEU A 248 -15.89 -0.29 18.20
C LEU A 248 -15.16 -0.68 16.92
N VAL A 249 -14.78 -1.96 16.80
CA VAL A 249 -14.34 -2.56 15.54
C VAL A 249 -15.58 -2.88 14.71
N LEU A 250 -15.93 -2.00 13.77
CA LEU A 250 -16.92 -2.33 12.74
C LEU A 250 -16.23 -3.14 11.62
N ALA A 251 -16.21 -4.46 11.77
CA ALA A 251 -15.86 -5.36 10.68
C ALA A 251 -16.98 -5.35 9.63
N VAL A 252 -16.75 -4.68 8.50
CA VAL A 252 -17.60 -4.84 7.32
C VAL A 252 -17.22 -6.15 6.64
N ALA A 253 -17.93 -7.22 6.98
CA ALA A 253 -17.92 -8.45 6.21
C ALA A 253 -18.69 -8.20 4.90
N ALA A 254 -17.96 -8.11 3.79
CA ALA A 254 -18.56 -8.23 2.47
C ALA A 254 -18.96 -9.69 2.24
N LEU A 255 -20.26 -9.92 2.01
CA LEU A 255 -20.80 -11.17 1.50
C LEU A 255 -21.46 -10.87 0.14
N LEU A 256 -21.11 -11.71 -0.84
CA LEU A 256 -21.54 -11.81 -2.25
C LEU A 256 -20.75 -10.96 -3.26
#